data_AF-A0A0F9A4U6-F1
#
_entry.id   AF-A0A0F9A4U6-F1
#
_cell.length_a   1.000
_cell.length_b   1.000
_cell.length_c   1.000
_cell.angle_alpha   90.00
_cell.angle_beta   90.00
_cell.angle_gamma   90.00
#
_symmetry.space_group_name_H-M   'P 1'
#
loop_
_entity.id
_entity.type
_entity.pdbx_description
1 polymer ?
#
loop_
_entity_poly.entity_id
_entity_poly.type
_entity_poly.pdbx_seq_one_letter_code
_entity_poly.pdbx_strand_id
1 'polypeptide(L)'
;MVSGELFGIDVHEPAEALPTLRPVIPCAVQPLSGELFGIDVHEPAEALPTLSPVIPCAVQPLNSEGYADYLWSGVDGRQQVERKTWYEILGGLDSIEDQLRRQLAAHPSVRLILIVEGVAVPSPTGTTIFKETTKGKRHLFYAGKSYFLGPMKGAYAWLYEVGKYIEVYQTPTYGST
;
A
#
# COMPACT_ATOMS: atom_id res chain seq x y z
N MET A 1 32.75 -48.70 60.73
CA MET A 1 31.98 -49.88 61.21
C MET A 1 30.51 -49.56 61.00
N VAL A 2 29.79 -50.47 60.30
CA VAL A 2 28.31 -50.53 60.10
C VAL A 2 27.75 -49.40 59.23
N SER A 3 27.52 -49.55 57.92
CA SER A 3 26.55 -50.41 57.18
C SER A 3 25.09 -50.16 57.57
N GLY A 4 24.32 -49.60 56.65
CA GLY A 4 22.90 -49.31 56.80
C GLY A 4 22.25 -48.94 55.48
N GLU A 5 22.06 -49.96 54.65
CA GLU A 5 21.02 -50.11 53.61
C GLU A 5 19.65 -49.51 54.08
N LEU A 6 18.74 -48.94 53.27
CA LEU A 6 18.23 -49.38 51.96
C LEU A 6 17.16 -48.38 51.43
N PHE A 7 16.94 -48.39 50.12
CA PHE A 7 15.73 -48.06 49.32
C PHE A 7 15.42 -46.63 48.81
N GLY A 8 15.47 -46.53 47.47
CA GLY A 8 14.48 -45.88 46.59
C GLY A 8 14.69 -44.37 46.38
N ILE A 9 14.53 -43.78 45.20
CA ILE A 9 14.01 -44.16 43.89
C ILE A 9 14.76 -43.23 42.91
N ASP A 10 15.27 -43.75 41.80
CA ASP A 10 15.86 -42.93 40.75
C ASP A 10 14.73 -42.16 40.04
N VAL A 11 14.61 -40.86 40.31
CA VAL A 11 13.79 -39.93 39.53
C VAL A 11 14.72 -38.83 39.05
N HIS A 12 15.39 -39.13 37.95
CA HIS A 12 15.96 -38.13 37.07
C HIS A 12 14.78 -37.34 36.48
N GLU A 13 14.48 -36.18 37.05
CA GLU A 13 13.45 -35.26 36.55
C GLU A 13 14.09 -34.36 35.48
N PRO A 14 13.78 -34.54 34.17
CA PRO A 14 14.31 -33.66 33.14
C PRO A 14 13.53 -32.34 33.11
N ALA A 15 14.27 -31.25 32.92
CA ALA A 15 13.78 -29.88 32.82
C ALA A 15 12.57 -29.76 31.87
N GLU A 16 11.43 -29.33 32.42
CA GLU A 16 10.28 -28.89 31.63
C GLU A 16 10.66 -27.66 30.80
N ALA A 17 10.74 -27.85 29.49
CA ALA A 17 10.79 -26.76 28.53
C ALA A 17 9.42 -26.07 28.48
N LEU A 18 9.36 -24.83 28.98
CA LEU A 18 8.22 -23.93 28.79
C LEU A 18 7.89 -23.83 27.30
N PRO A 19 6.64 -24.10 26.87
CA PRO A 19 6.26 -23.92 25.48
C PRO A 19 6.31 -22.44 25.13
N THR A 20 7.19 -22.08 24.17
CA THR A 20 7.18 -20.76 23.55
C THR A 20 5.83 -20.57 22.85
N LEU A 21 4.96 -19.76 23.46
CA LEU A 21 3.75 -19.25 22.83
C LEU A 21 4.18 -18.45 21.61
N ARG A 22 4.06 -19.06 20.42
CA ARG A 22 4.04 -18.31 19.16
C ARG A 22 2.79 -17.42 19.22
N PRO A 23 2.89 -16.11 18.92
CA PRO A 23 1.69 -15.31 18.75
C PRO A 23 0.93 -15.90 17.57
N VAL A 24 -0.23 -16.49 17.86
CA VAL A 24 -1.24 -16.77 16.84
C VAL A 24 -1.80 -15.42 16.44
N ILE A 25 -1.27 -14.85 15.36
CA ILE A 25 -1.91 -13.71 14.70
C ILE A 25 -3.17 -14.28 14.04
N PRO A 26 -4.39 -13.93 14.50
CA PRO A 26 -5.59 -14.38 13.84
C PRO A 26 -5.85 -13.50 12.62
N CYS A 27 -6.33 -14.13 11.55
CA CYS A 27 -6.91 -13.52 10.35
C CYS A 27 -5.92 -13.10 9.24
N ALA A 28 -5.30 -14.10 8.60
CA ALA A 28 -5.04 -13.98 7.18
C ALA A 28 -6.39 -14.07 6.46
N VAL A 29 -6.88 -12.95 5.92
CA VAL A 29 -7.94 -12.98 4.92
C VAL A 29 -7.35 -13.67 3.69
N GLN A 30 -7.60 -14.97 3.54
CA GLN A 30 -7.20 -15.67 2.33
C GLN A 30 -8.02 -15.07 1.16
N PRO A 31 -7.38 -14.62 0.07
CA PRO A 31 -8.11 -14.19 -1.11
C PRO A 31 -8.95 -15.37 -1.62
N LEU A 32 -10.25 -15.12 -1.83
CA LEU A 32 -11.26 -16.13 -2.14
C LEU A 32 -10.99 -16.96 -3.41
N SER A 33 -10.00 -16.60 -4.23
CA SER A 33 -9.65 -17.27 -5.48
C SER A 33 -8.23 -17.85 -5.55
N GLY A 34 -7.40 -17.74 -4.50
CA GLY A 34 -5.99 -18.13 -4.57
C GLY A 34 -5.13 -17.24 -5.51
N GLU A 35 -5.73 -16.19 -6.07
CA GLU A 35 -5.00 -15.15 -6.80
C GLU A 35 -4.26 -14.26 -5.81
N LEU A 36 -2.98 -14.01 -6.10
CA LEU A 36 -2.13 -13.12 -5.31
C LEU A 36 -2.49 -11.67 -5.60
N PHE A 37 -2.30 -10.79 -4.61
CA PHE A 37 -2.34 -9.35 -4.82
C PHE A 37 -1.18 -8.94 -5.74
N GLY A 38 -1.50 -8.43 -6.92
CA GLY A 38 -0.55 -7.97 -7.92
C GLY A 38 -0.04 -6.56 -7.61
N ILE A 39 1.27 -6.37 -7.78
CA ILE A 39 1.96 -5.09 -7.68
C ILE A 39 2.67 -4.86 -9.02
N ASP A 40 2.48 -3.71 -9.66
CA ASP A 40 3.15 -3.42 -10.93
C ASP A 40 4.67 -3.32 -10.78
N VAL A 41 5.42 -3.68 -11.84
CA VAL A 41 6.89 -3.63 -11.83
C VAL A 41 7.46 -2.23 -11.66
N HIS A 42 6.68 -1.19 -11.97
CA HIS A 42 7.10 0.20 -11.87
C HIS A 42 6.81 0.82 -10.50
N GLU A 43 6.13 0.10 -9.61
CA GLU A 43 5.93 0.55 -8.23
C GLU A 43 7.24 0.54 -7.43
N PRO A 44 7.33 1.35 -6.35
CA PRO A 44 8.50 1.37 -5.49
C PRO A 44 8.86 -0.04 -4.97
N ALA A 45 10.16 -0.36 -4.92
CA ALA A 45 10.64 -1.65 -4.44
C ALA A 45 10.24 -1.96 -2.97
N GLU A 46 9.80 -0.94 -2.23
CA GLU A 46 9.26 -1.04 -0.88
C GLU A 46 7.80 -1.53 -0.81
N ALA A 47 7.08 -1.61 -1.94
CA ALA A 47 5.69 -2.09 -2.01
C ALA A 47 5.53 -3.53 -1.48
N LEU A 48 6.28 -4.46 -2.08
CA LEU A 48 6.25 -5.88 -1.73
C LEU A 48 6.61 -6.15 -0.26
N PRO A 49 7.72 -5.64 0.31
CA PRO A 49 8.04 -5.87 1.71
C PRO A 49 7.05 -5.18 2.69
N THR A 50 6.34 -4.13 2.24
CA THR A 50 5.30 -3.48 3.06
C THR A 50 4.02 -4.30 3.10
N LEU A 51 3.59 -4.87 1.97
CA LEU A 51 2.31 -5.58 1.85
C LEU A 51 2.40 -7.08 2.17
N SER A 52 3.51 -7.74 1.84
CA SER A 52 3.68 -9.19 2.03
C SER A 52 3.48 -9.72 3.46
N PRO A 53 3.73 -8.95 4.55
CA PRO A 53 3.41 -9.40 5.91
C PRO A 53 1.91 -9.51 6.19
N VAL A 54 1.06 -8.81 5.41
CA VAL A 54 -0.39 -8.72 5.63
C VAL A 54 -1.16 -9.53 4.60
N ILE A 55 -0.72 -9.51 3.34
CA ILE A 55 -1.42 -10.14 2.22
C ILE A 55 -0.44 -10.88 1.29
N PRO A 56 -0.78 -12.08 0.79
CA PRO A 56 0.00 -12.73 -0.26
C PRO A 56 0.02 -11.89 -1.53
N CYS A 57 1.22 -11.44 -1.93
CA CYS A 57 1.40 -10.54 -3.07
C CYS A 57 2.58 -10.93 -3.95
N ALA A 58 2.57 -10.48 -5.20
CA ALA A 58 3.62 -10.70 -6.18
C ALA A 58 3.79 -9.49 -7.11
N VAL A 59 5.03 -9.25 -7.54
CA VAL A 59 5.34 -8.24 -8.55
C VAL A 59 5.06 -8.81 -9.95
N GLN A 60 4.32 -8.05 -10.78
CA GLN A 60 3.80 -8.47 -12.08
C GLN A 60 3.81 -7.28 -13.06
N PRO A 61 3.92 -7.49 -14.39
CA PRO A 61 3.92 -6.41 -15.38
C PRO A 61 2.49 -5.92 -15.71
N LEU A 62 1.73 -5.50 -14.70
CA LEU A 62 0.31 -5.14 -14.77
C LEU A 62 0.01 -4.06 -15.82
N ASN A 63 0.82 -3.01 -15.85
CA ASN A 63 0.64 -1.88 -16.77
C ASN A 63 0.77 -2.32 -18.25
N SER A 64 1.60 -3.33 -18.54
CA SER A 64 1.74 -3.87 -19.89
C SER A 64 0.51 -4.65 -20.37
N GLU A 65 -0.28 -5.15 -19.43
CA GLU A 65 -1.54 -5.85 -19.65
C GLU A 65 -2.75 -4.90 -19.57
N GLY A 66 -2.52 -3.59 -19.40
CA GLY A 66 -3.56 -2.56 -19.33
C GLY A 66 -4.25 -2.44 -17.97
N TYR A 67 -3.74 -3.12 -16.94
CA TYR A 67 -4.17 -2.92 -15.55
C TYR A 67 -3.49 -1.69 -14.93
N ALA A 68 -3.93 -1.30 -13.74
CA ALA A 68 -3.30 -0.27 -12.93
C ALA A 68 -2.18 -0.82 -12.02
N ASP A 69 -1.62 0.06 -11.17
CA ASP A 69 -0.43 -0.21 -10.35
C ASP A 69 -0.61 -1.35 -9.33
N TYR A 70 -1.84 -1.56 -8.85
CA TYR A 70 -2.18 -2.67 -7.96
C TYR A 70 -3.44 -3.39 -8.44
N LEU A 71 -3.51 -4.71 -8.27
CA LEU A 71 -4.63 -5.54 -8.72
C LEU A 71 -4.92 -6.69 -7.75
N TRP A 72 -6.18 -6.90 -7.38
CA TRP A 72 -6.57 -8.07 -6.60
C TRP A 72 -8.02 -8.48 -6.84
N SER A 73 -8.36 -9.70 -6.41
CA SER A 73 -9.73 -10.20 -6.40
C SER A 73 -10.34 -10.06 -5.01
N GLY A 74 -11.46 -9.35 -4.91
CA GLY A 74 -12.28 -9.23 -3.71
C GLY A 74 -13.62 -9.94 -3.84
N VAL A 75 -14.44 -9.87 -2.78
CA VAL A 75 -15.81 -10.41 -2.76
C VAL A 75 -16.70 -9.81 -3.85
N ASP A 76 -16.47 -8.54 -4.17
CA ASP A 76 -17.24 -7.78 -5.18
C ASP A 76 -16.64 -7.89 -6.60
N GLY A 77 -15.67 -8.79 -6.80
CA GLY A 77 -14.95 -8.96 -8.04
C GLY A 77 -13.54 -8.37 -8.02
N ARG A 78 -12.93 -8.25 -9.19
CA ARG A 78 -11.57 -7.71 -9.36
C ARG A 78 -11.54 -6.20 -9.17
N GLN A 79 -10.51 -5.73 -8.50
CA GLN A 79 -10.28 -4.34 -8.18
C GLN A 79 -8.86 -3.97 -8.54
N GLN A 80 -8.68 -2.75 -9.05
CA GLN A 80 -7.39 -2.20 -9.36
C GLN A 80 -7.25 -0.78 -8.81
N VAL A 81 -6.03 -0.40 -8.46
CA VAL A 81 -5.71 0.93 -7.94
C VAL A 81 -4.63 1.55 -8.81
N GLU A 82 -4.89 2.75 -9.30
CA GLU A 82 -3.89 3.65 -9.86
C GLU A 82 -3.42 4.60 -8.76
N ARG A 83 -2.11 4.73 -8.58
CA ARG A 83 -1.50 5.61 -7.60
C ARG A 83 -0.83 6.78 -8.31
N LYS A 84 -1.26 8.00 -8.01
CA LYS A 84 -0.62 9.23 -8.51
C LYS A 84 -0.22 10.14 -7.37
N THR A 85 0.97 10.70 -7.44
CA THR A 85 1.41 11.73 -6.50
C THR A 85 0.84 13.10 -6.87
N TRP A 86 0.74 14.01 -5.91
CA TRP A 86 0.41 15.42 -6.20
C TRP A 86 1.37 16.07 -7.22
N TYR A 87 2.61 15.59 -7.34
CA TYR A 87 3.56 16.07 -8.35
C TYR A 87 3.10 15.75 -9.77
N GLU A 88 2.53 14.57 -9.98
CA GLU A 88 2.01 14.12 -11.26
C GLU A 88 0.69 14.82 -11.57
N ILE A 89 -0.22 14.87 -10.60
CA ILE A 89 -1.52 15.55 -10.72
C ILE A 89 -1.33 17.03 -11.11
N LEU A 90 -0.42 17.74 -10.43
CA LEU A 90 -0.13 19.15 -10.75
C LEU A 90 0.79 19.31 -11.97
N GLY A 91 1.42 18.23 -12.44
CA GLY A 91 2.33 18.19 -13.58
C GLY A 91 1.62 18.01 -14.92
N GLY A 92 0.47 17.32 -14.95
CA GLY A 92 -0.31 17.14 -16.18
C GLY A 92 -1.51 16.21 -16.00
N LEU A 93 -2.71 16.80 -15.92
CA LEU A 93 -3.97 16.07 -15.73
C LEU A 93 -4.39 15.29 -16.98
N ASP A 94 -4.23 15.86 -18.17
CA ASP A 94 -4.69 15.25 -19.44
C ASP A 94 -4.06 13.86 -19.65
N SER A 95 -2.77 13.72 -19.36
CA SER A 95 -2.06 12.43 -19.47
C SER A 95 -2.59 11.40 -18.48
N ILE A 96 -2.99 11.82 -17.28
CA ILE A 96 -3.53 10.94 -16.25
C ILE A 96 -4.94 10.51 -16.65
N GLU A 97 -5.77 11.44 -17.11
CA GLU A 97 -7.12 11.14 -17.58
C GLU A 97 -7.12 10.14 -18.75
N ASP A 98 -6.23 10.33 -19.73
CA ASP A 98 -6.05 9.38 -20.82
C ASP A 98 -5.56 8.01 -20.35
N GLN A 99 -4.77 7.95 -19.29
CA GLN A 99 -4.35 6.69 -18.68
C GLN A 99 -5.53 5.97 -18.03
N LEU A 100 -6.28 6.65 -17.15
CA LEU A 100 -7.45 6.09 -16.47
C LEU A 100 -8.50 5.60 -17.46
N ARG A 101 -8.75 6.39 -18.51
CA ARG A 101 -9.67 6.02 -19.60
C ARG A 101 -9.24 4.74 -20.32
N ARG A 102 -7.93 4.58 -20.60
CA ARG A 102 -7.40 3.36 -21.24
C ARG A 102 -7.54 2.14 -20.34
N GLN A 103 -7.28 2.27 -19.05
CA GLN A 103 -7.43 1.18 -18.08
C GLN A 103 -8.89 0.73 -17.95
N LEU A 104 -9.84 1.68 -17.88
CA LEU A 104 -11.28 1.38 -17.89
C LEU A 104 -11.72 0.70 -19.20
N ALA A 105 -11.19 1.14 -20.34
CA ALA A 105 -11.52 0.56 -21.64
C ALA A 105 -10.94 -0.86 -21.83
N ALA A 106 -9.73 -1.11 -21.30
CA ALA A 106 -9.09 -2.42 -21.36
C ALA A 106 -9.79 -3.45 -20.48
N HIS A 107 -10.22 -3.04 -19.28
CA HIS A 107 -10.80 -3.92 -18.27
C HIS A 107 -12.12 -3.36 -17.70
N PRO A 108 -13.20 -3.30 -18.49
CA PRO A 108 -14.45 -2.63 -18.10
C PRO A 108 -15.19 -3.30 -16.94
N SER A 109 -14.87 -4.55 -16.62
CA SER A 109 -15.44 -5.29 -15.48
C SER A 109 -14.62 -5.17 -14.20
N VAL A 110 -13.49 -4.47 -14.22
CA VAL A 110 -12.61 -4.30 -13.06
C VAL A 110 -12.86 -2.92 -12.45
N ARG A 111 -13.12 -2.89 -11.14
CA ARG A 111 -13.33 -1.65 -10.41
C ARG A 111 -12.00 -0.88 -10.33
N LEU A 112 -11.96 0.33 -10.90
CA LEU A 112 -10.81 1.23 -10.83
C LEU A 112 -10.96 2.23 -9.68
N ILE A 113 -9.88 2.37 -8.90
CA ILE A 113 -9.76 3.32 -7.79
C ILE A 113 -8.53 4.19 -8.07
N LEU A 114 -8.61 5.49 -7.80
CA LEU A 114 -7.48 6.42 -7.86
C LEU A 114 -7.04 6.78 -6.43
N ILE A 115 -5.76 6.58 -6.13
CA ILE A 115 -5.14 7.12 -4.90
C ILE A 115 -4.27 8.32 -5.28
N VAL A 116 -4.56 9.46 -4.66
CA VAL A 116 -3.74 10.66 -4.75
C VAL A 116 -2.84 10.75 -3.52
N GLU A 117 -1.55 10.49 -3.72
CA GLU A 117 -0.56 10.47 -2.65
C GLU A 117 0.12 11.83 -2.46
N GLY A 118 0.33 12.16 -1.20
CA GLY A 118 1.17 13.23 -0.71
C GLY A 118 0.35 14.36 -0.10
N VAL A 119 1.05 15.40 0.32
CA VAL A 119 0.43 16.58 0.91
C VAL A 119 0.73 17.78 0.02
N ALA A 120 -0.31 18.38 -0.57
CA ALA A 120 -0.21 19.65 -1.30
C ALA A 120 -1.01 20.72 -0.56
N VAL A 121 -0.36 21.85 -0.26
CA VAL A 121 -0.96 22.95 0.49
C VAL A 121 -0.90 24.24 -0.32
N PRO A 122 -1.99 25.00 -0.42
CA PRO A 122 -1.96 26.34 -0.99
C PRO A 122 -0.97 27.24 -0.22
N SER A 123 -0.21 28.03 -0.96
CA SER A 123 0.73 29.02 -0.41
C SER A 123 0.58 30.36 -1.15
N PRO A 124 1.05 31.50 -0.59
CA PRO A 124 0.90 32.79 -1.23
C PRO A 124 1.45 32.87 -2.66
N THR A 125 2.46 32.06 -2.97
CA THR A 125 3.10 32.00 -4.29
C THR A 125 2.52 30.92 -5.19
N GLY A 126 1.55 30.12 -4.71
CA GLY A 126 1.12 28.93 -5.44
C GLY A 126 0.60 27.78 -4.59
N THR A 127 1.16 26.60 -4.85
CA THR A 127 0.91 25.36 -4.12
C THR A 127 2.25 24.71 -3.81
N THR A 128 2.47 24.40 -2.55
CA THR A 128 3.67 23.74 -2.08
C THR A 128 3.35 22.28 -1.80
N ILE A 129 4.09 21.38 -2.45
CA ILE A 129 3.97 19.94 -2.20
C ILE A 129 5.00 19.55 -1.16
N PHE A 130 4.57 18.85 -0.12
CA PHE A 130 5.45 18.34 0.92
C PHE A 130 5.83 16.90 0.62
N LYS A 131 7.11 16.59 0.82
CA LYS A 131 7.63 15.24 0.72
C LYS A 131 8.02 14.76 2.11
N GLU A 132 7.55 13.57 2.46
CA GLU A 132 8.03 12.87 3.64
C GLU A 132 9.49 12.44 3.45
N THR A 133 10.31 12.65 4.47
CA THR A 133 11.62 12.01 4.59
C THR A 133 11.67 11.19 5.87
N THR A 134 12.26 10.01 5.75
CA THR A 134 12.54 9.10 6.85
C THR A 134 14.02 9.16 7.28
N LYS A 135 14.80 10.08 6.69
CA LYS A 135 16.21 10.30 7.07
C LYS A 135 16.28 10.77 8.53
N GLY A 136 16.79 9.90 9.40
CA GLY A 136 17.08 10.23 10.81
C GLY A 136 16.03 9.75 11.84
N LYS A 137 15.36 8.61 11.60
CA LYS A 137 14.36 7.98 12.51
C LYS A 137 13.10 8.83 12.78
N ARG A 138 12.96 9.99 12.15
CA ARG A 138 11.79 10.87 12.29
C ARG A 138 11.10 11.02 10.94
N HIS A 139 9.78 10.95 10.96
CA HIS A 139 8.91 11.22 9.82
C HIS A 139 8.70 12.74 9.75
N LEU A 140 9.44 13.40 8.85
CA LEU A 140 9.39 14.85 8.69
C LEU A 140 8.95 15.19 7.27
N PHE A 141 8.04 16.17 7.17
CA PHE A 141 7.60 16.71 5.89
C PHE A 141 8.42 17.94 5.54
N TYR A 142 9.08 17.92 4.39
CA TYR A 142 9.82 19.06 3.86
C TYR A 142 9.09 19.67 2.69
N ALA A 143 9.06 21.01 2.63
CA ALA A 143 8.55 21.73 1.49
C ALA A 143 9.39 21.38 0.24
N GLY A 144 8.73 20.82 -0.76
CA GLY A 144 9.31 20.50 -2.05
C GLY A 144 9.06 21.60 -3.08
N LYS A 145 8.91 21.19 -4.34
CA LYS A 145 8.60 22.07 -5.45
C LYS A 145 7.30 22.83 -5.20
N SER A 146 7.29 24.09 -5.63
CA SER A 146 6.09 24.92 -5.66
C SER A 146 5.61 25.10 -7.08
N TYR A 147 4.31 25.00 -7.29
CA TYR A 147 3.61 25.25 -8.54
C TYR A 147 2.84 26.56 -8.41
N PHE A 148 2.64 27.32 -9.50
CA PHE A 148 1.78 28.51 -9.46
C PHE A 148 0.33 28.15 -9.06
N LEU A 149 -0.49 29.15 -8.69
CA LEU A 149 -1.85 28.94 -8.16
C LEU A 149 -2.82 28.20 -9.11
N GLY A 150 -2.62 28.30 -10.44
CA GLY A 150 -3.53 27.75 -11.46
C GLY A 150 -3.73 26.24 -11.38
N PRO A 151 -2.64 25.44 -11.39
CA PRO A 151 -2.69 23.97 -11.30
C PRO A 151 -3.56 23.39 -10.18
N MET A 152 -3.60 24.00 -8.98
CA MET A 152 -4.32 23.40 -7.84
C MET A 152 -5.84 23.52 -7.95
N LYS A 153 -6.34 24.64 -8.48
CA LYS A 153 -7.79 24.79 -8.75
C LYS A 153 -8.24 23.80 -9.82
N GLY A 154 -7.45 23.66 -10.89
CA GLY A 154 -7.68 22.68 -11.94
C GLY A 154 -7.68 21.26 -11.41
N ALA A 155 -6.69 20.91 -10.58
CA ALA A 155 -6.60 19.59 -9.96
C ALA A 155 -7.83 19.26 -9.10
N TYR A 156 -8.29 20.14 -8.22
CA TYR A 156 -9.49 19.87 -7.43
C TYR A 156 -10.77 19.78 -8.27
N ALA A 157 -10.93 20.64 -9.29
CA ALA A 157 -12.06 20.55 -10.20
C ALA A 157 -12.06 19.21 -10.95
N TRP A 158 -10.89 18.78 -11.43
CA TRP A 158 -10.71 17.50 -12.10
C TRP A 158 -10.98 16.32 -11.16
N LEU A 159 -10.43 16.32 -9.94
CA LEU A 159 -10.70 15.27 -8.94
C LEU A 159 -12.19 15.18 -8.59
N TYR A 160 -12.89 16.32 -8.55
CA TYR A 160 -14.34 16.35 -8.33
C TYR A 160 -15.11 15.71 -9.49
N GLU A 161 -14.72 15.96 -10.75
CA GLU A 161 -15.35 15.34 -11.91
C GLU A 161 -15.04 13.84 -12.01
N VAL A 162 -13.76 13.45 -11.85
CA VAL A 162 -13.32 12.05 -11.87
C VAL A 162 -13.97 11.25 -10.74
N GLY A 163 -14.09 11.83 -9.55
CA GLY A 163 -14.72 11.23 -8.38
C GLY A 163 -16.20 10.86 -8.56
N LYS A 164 -16.86 11.34 -9.62
CA LYS A 164 -18.23 10.92 -9.97
C LYS A 164 -18.27 9.57 -10.68
N TYR A 165 -17.16 9.13 -11.24
CA TYR A 165 -17.06 7.92 -12.07
C TYR A 165 -16.25 6.81 -11.42
N ILE A 166 -15.19 7.18 -10.68
CA ILE A 166 -14.33 6.26 -9.95
C ILE A 166 -14.14 6.75 -8.52
N GLU A 167 -13.74 5.85 -7.62
CA GLU A 167 -13.38 6.25 -6.27
C GLU A 167 -12.03 6.93 -6.23
N VAL A 168 -11.94 7.96 -5.39
CA VAL A 168 -10.74 8.75 -5.20
C VAL A 168 -10.43 8.81 -3.71
N TYR A 169 -9.26 8.32 -3.32
CA TYR A 169 -8.73 8.43 -1.96
C TYR A 169 -7.51 9.34 -1.95
N GLN A 170 -7.30 10.05 -0.84
CA GLN A 170 -6.11 10.86 -0.63
C GLN A 170 -5.31 10.31 0.55
N THR A 171 -4.03 10.07 0.33
CA THR A 171 -3.12 9.52 1.34
C THR A 171 -1.96 10.50 1.56
N PRO A 172 -1.54 10.77 2.80
CA PRO A 172 -0.48 11.75 3.04
C PRO A 172 0.91 11.24 2.66
N THR A 173 1.10 9.92 2.64
CA THR A 173 2.39 9.24 2.46
C THR A 173 2.21 7.88 1.80
N TYR A 174 3.29 7.34 1.24
CA TYR A 174 3.32 5.99 0.66
C TYR A 174 2.92 4.92 1.67
N GLY A 175 3.39 4.99 2.92
CA GLY A 175 3.01 4.01 3.94
C GLY A 175 1.53 4.05 4.36
N SER A 176 0.79 5.09 3.98
CA SER A 176 -0.66 5.19 4.21
C SER A 176 -1.49 4.76 2.99
N THR A 177 -0.83 4.55 1.85
CA THR A 177 -1.41 4.01 0.61
C THR A 177 -1.54 2.50 0.73
#